data_AF-A0A7W0ZE22-F1
#
_entry.id   AF-A0A7W0ZE22-F1
#
_cell.length_a   1.000
_cell.length_b   1.000
_cell.length_c   1.000
_cell.angle_alpha   90.00
_cell.angle_beta   90.00
_cell.angle_gamma   90.00
#
_symmetry.space_group_name_H-M   'P 1'
#
loop_
_entity.id
_entity.type
_entity.pdbx_description
1 polymer ?
#
loop_
_entity_poly.entity_id
_entity_poly.type
_entity_poly.pdbx_seq_one_letter_code
_entity_poly.pdbx_strand_id
1 'polypeptide(L)'
;MRPPVTMPGYHQGREPANKGRKYPAEILTPEEIASPFQQISAKTSLGLRNRALLTVLYRAGLRHSEALALYLKDVDLRAGTIAVLHGKGDRSRIVGIDPGACQVIADWVERRSQLGFGAATTLFCTMRGTPMKTSYLKTVLPKLARQAGIGKRVHPHGLRHTGSHRRH
;
A
#
# COMPACT_ATOMS: atom_id res chain seq x y z
N MET A 1 -26.61 -27.22 8.18
CA MET A 1 -27.32 -25.91 8.12
C MET A 1 -26.38 -24.89 7.48
N ARG A 2 -26.74 -24.30 6.33
CA ARG A 2 -25.92 -23.29 5.64
C ARG A 2 -26.28 -21.88 6.15
N PRO A 3 -25.30 -20.97 6.33
CA PRO A 3 -25.57 -19.61 6.82
C PRO A 3 -26.46 -18.81 5.84
N PRO A 4 -27.36 -17.95 6.35
CA PRO A 4 -28.45 -17.32 5.59
C PRO A 4 -28.02 -16.31 4.51
N VAL A 5 -26.73 -16.01 4.41
CA VAL A 5 -26.14 -15.05 3.47
C VAL A 5 -26.14 -15.53 2.00
N THR A 6 -26.40 -16.83 1.76
CA THR A 6 -26.38 -17.41 0.40
C THR A 6 -27.76 -17.53 -0.24
N MET A 7 -28.83 -17.04 0.41
CA MET A 7 -30.18 -17.07 -0.16
C MET A 7 -30.39 -15.95 -1.18
N PRO A 8 -30.94 -16.25 -2.37
CA PRO A 8 -31.38 -15.22 -3.32
C PRO A 8 -32.41 -14.30 -2.65
N GLY A 9 -32.12 -13.00 -2.55
CA GLY A 9 -33.02 -12.02 -1.92
C GLY A 9 -32.58 -11.45 -0.57
N TYR A 10 -31.48 -11.93 0.04
CA TYR A 10 -31.00 -11.39 1.34
C TYR A 10 -30.62 -9.89 1.29
N HIS A 11 -30.35 -9.36 0.10
CA HIS A 11 -30.02 -7.95 -0.13
C HIS A 11 -31.19 -7.10 -0.68
N GLN A 12 -32.39 -7.66 -0.89
CA GLN A 12 -33.54 -6.85 -1.29
C GLN A 12 -33.97 -5.96 -0.12
N GLY A 13 -33.87 -4.64 -0.30
CA GLY A 13 -34.36 -3.65 0.67
C GLY A 13 -33.36 -3.17 1.74
N ARG A 14 -32.11 -3.65 1.74
CA ARG A 14 -31.05 -3.07 2.59
C ARG A 14 -30.20 -2.11 1.76
N GLU A 15 -30.43 -0.81 1.93
CA GLU A 15 -29.52 0.20 1.41
C GLU A 15 -28.09 -0.09 1.91
N PRO A 16 -27.08 -0.11 1.04
CA PRO A 16 -25.69 -0.29 1.48
C PRO A 16 -25.31 0.86 2.40
N ALA A 17 -24.91 0.53 3.64
CA ALA A 17 -24.54 1.48 4.70
C ALA A 17 -23.24 2.27 4.43
N ASN A 18 -22.85 2.45 3.17
CA ASN A 18 -21.75 3.32 2.78
C ASN A 18 -22.34 4.53 2.04
N LYS A 19 -23.04 5.39 2.78
CA LYS A 19 -23.35 6.75 2.32
C LYS A 19 -22.06 7.40 1.82
N GLY A 20 -22.12 7.91 0.59
CA GLY A 20 -21.02 8.53 -0.14
C GLY A 20 -20.46 9.78 0.55
N ARG A 21 -19.77 9.59 1.68
CA ARG A 21 -18.88 10.60 2.26
C ARG A 21 -17.68 10.74 1.32
N LYS A 22 -17.82 11.63 0.35
CA LYS A 22 -16.67 12.22 -0.37
C LYS A 22 -15.99 13.15 0.63
N TYR A 23 -14.97 12.63 1.31
CA TYR A 23 -14.04 13.48 2.02
C TYR A 23 -13.22 14.25 0.98
N PRO A 24 -13.00 15.56 1.15
CA PRO A 24 -12.23 16.35 0.19
C PRO A 24 -10.86 15.72 -0.01
N ALA A 25 -10.40 15.69 -1.27
CA ALA A 25 -9.07 15.19 -1.60
C ALA A 25 -8.04 16.18 -1.07
N GLU A 26 -7.54 15.94 0.14
CA GLU A 26 -6.34 16.61 0.63
C GLU A 26 -5.14 16.02 -0.13
N ILE A 27 -4.77 16.71 -1.21
CA ILE A 27 -3.59 16.43 -2.01
C ILE A 27 -2.37 16.66 -1.10
N LEU A 28 -1.51 15.64 -0.96
CA LEU A 28 -0.22 15.81 -0.29
C LEU A 28 0.61 16.83 -1.07
N THR A 29 1.22 17.78 -0.37
CA THR A 29 2.21 18.66 -0.99
C THR A 29 3.46 17.85 -1.35
N PRO A 30 4.24 18.24 -2.37
CA PRO A 30 5.51 17.59 -2.71
C PRO A 30 6.47 17.46 -1.50
N GLU A 31 6.41 18.39 -0.56
CA GLU A 31 7.17 18.40 0.70
C GLU A 31 6.72 17.29 1.67
N GLU A 32 5.41 17.00 1.74
CA GLU A 32 4.85 15.88 2.48
C GLU A 32 5.15 14.52 1.81
N ILE A 33 5.52 14.51 0.53
CA ILE A 33 5.98 13.33 -0.22
C ILE A 33 7.49 13.12 -0.06
N ALA A 34 8.26 14.20 0.14
CA ALA A 34 9.72 14.19 0.15
C ALA A 34 10.37 13.76 1.47
N SER A 35 9.79 14.05 2.64
CA SER A 35 10.49 13.72 3.91
C SER A 35 9.65 13.35 5.16
N PRO A 36 8.70 12.39 5.08
CA PRO A 36 8.14 11.77 6.29
C PRO A 36 8.98 10.62 6.90
N PHE A 37 9.71 9.89 6.06
CA PHE A 37 10.18 8.54 6.44
C PHE A 37 11.47 8.50 7.28
N GLN A 38 12.03 9.66 7.63
CA GLN A 38 13.29 9.75 8.39
C GLN A 38 13.11 9.42 9.88
N GLN A 39 11.91 9.62 10.43
CA GLN A 39 11.64 9.36 11.85
C GLN A 39 11.42 7.87 12.16
N ILE A 40 11.15 7.05 11.14
CA ILE A 40 11.07 5.60 11.31
C ILE A 40 12.48 5.05 11.17
N SER A 41 12.94 4.30 12.18
CA SER A 41 14.28 3.75 12.22
C SER A 41 14.63 2.95 10.96
N ALA A 42 15.62 3.42 10.19
CA ALA A 42 16.21 2.68 9.09
C ALA A 42 17.13 1.54 9.55
N LYS A 43 17.41 1.44 10.86
CA LYS A 43 18.35 0.47 11.43
C LYS A 43 17.71 -0.85 11.86
N THR A 44 16.38 -0.88 11.96
CA THR A 44 15.64 -2.07 12.42
C THR A 44 14.87 -2.71 11.27
N SER A 45 14.77 -4.04 11.27
CA SER A 45 13.95 -4.78 10.30
C SER A 45 12.50 -4.29 10.27
N LEU A 46 11.96 -4.02 11.46
CA LEU A 46 10.60 -3.51 11.62
C LEU A 46 10.45 -2.11 11.00
N GLY A 47 11.42 -1.22 11.24
CA GLY A 47 11.40 0.12 10.70
C GLY A 47 11.56 0.16 9.18
N LEU A 48 12.48 -0.64 8.61
CA LEU A 48 12.61 -0.78 7.15
C LEU A 48 11.32 -1.29 6.50
N ARG A 49 10.72 -2.35 7.04
CA ARG A 49 9.42 -2.85 6.58
C ARG A 49 8.34 -1.76 6.63
N ASN A 50 8.27 -1.03 7.74
CA ASN A 50 7.25 0.00 7.92
C ASN A 50 7.46 1.19 6.97
N ARG A 51 8.70 1.61 6.70
CA ARG A 51 9.03 2.66 5.72
C ARG A 51 8.61 2.24 4.31
N ALA A 52 8.94 1.02 3.90
CA ALA A 52 8.53 0.47 2.62
C ALA A 52 7.01 0.35 2.51
N LEU A 53 6.33 -0.10 3.56
CA LEU A 53 4.87 -0.21 3.58
C LEU A 53 4.20 1.15 3.44
N LEU A 54 4.65 2.16 4.18
CA LEU A 54 4.14 3.52 4.02
C LEU A 54 4.44 4.07 2.63
N THR A 55 5.64 3.83 2.09
CA THR A 55 6.01 4.26 0.73
C THR A 55 5.01 3.72 -0.31
N VAL A 56 4.68 2.43 -0.24
CA VAL A 56 3.73 1.81 -1.18
C VAL A 56 2.30 2.32 -0.97
N LEU A 57 1.88 2.58 0.27
CA LEU A 57 0.54 3.11 0.56
C LEU A 57 0.39 4.58 0.14
N TYR A 58 1.40 5.41 0.43
CA TYR A 58 1.31 6.87 0.37
C TYR A 58 1.94 7.47 -0.90
N ARG A 59 3.06 6.93 -1.39
CA ARG A 59 3.71 7.39 -2.63
C ARG A 59 3.18 6.66 -3.86
N ALA A 60 3.01 5.34 -3.78
CA ALA A 60 2.44 4.56 -4.88
C ALA A 60 0.90 4.52 -4.86
N GLY A 61 0.26 4.95 -3.77
CA GLY A 61 -1.20 5.03 -3.69
C GLY A 61 -1.90 3.66 -3.72
N LEU A 62 -1.30 2.62 -3.17
CA LEU A 62 -1.98 1.33 -3.04
C LEU A 62 -2.96 1.34 -1.85
N ARG A 63 -4.05 0.58 -1.99
CA ARG A 63 -4.94 0.30 -0.86
C ARG A 63 -4.27 -0.67 0.11
N HIS A 64 -4.73 -0.68 1.36
CA HIS A 64 -4.26 -1.61 2.39
C HIS A 64 -4.28 -3.07 1.93
N SER A 65 -5.40 -3.53 1.35
CA SER A 65 -5.54 -4.90 0.88
C SER A 65 -4.64 -5.21 -0.31
N GLU A 66 -4.42 -4.24 -1.20
CA GLU A 66 -3.53 -4.38 -2.36
C GLU A 66 -2.08 -4.50 -1.87
N ALA A 67 -1.64 -3.61 -0.99
CA ALA A 67 -0.29 -3.64 -0.44
C ALA A 67 0.01 -4.94 0.33
N LEU A 68 -0.93 -5.43 1.14
CA LEU A 68 -0.76 -6.67 1.91
C LEU A 68 -0.80 -7.94 1.05
N ALA A 69 -1.31 -7.86 -0.18
CA ALA A 69 -1.35 -8.97 -1.13
C ALA A 69 -0.12 -9.04 -2.05
N LEU A 70 0.78 -8.04 -2.01
CA LEU A 70 1.97 -8.02 -2.86
C LEU A 70 2.94 -9.15 -2.50
N TYR A 71 3.52 -9.75 -3.52
CA TYR A 71 4.69 -10.62 -3.46
C TYR A 71 5.91 -9.92 -4.08
N LEU A 72 7.09 -10.51 -3.89
CA LEU A 72 8.32 -9.97 -4.47
C LEU A 72 8.26 -9.89 -6.01
N LYS A 73 7.64 -10.88 -6.65
CA LYS A 73 7.44 -10.94 -8.10
C LYS A 73 6.58 -9.80 -8.67
N ASP A 74 5.81 -9.14 -7.82
CA ASP A 74 4.91 -8.07 -8.23
C ASP A 74 5.61 -6.70 -8.23
N VAL A 75 6.88 -6.63 -7.81
CA VAL A 75 7.67 -5.40 -7.74
C VAL A 75 8.86 -5.50 -8.67
N ASP A 76 8.89 -4.64 -9.68
CA ASP A 76 10.04 -4.46 -10.55
C ASP A 76 10.74 -3.14 -10.20
N LEU A 77 11.78 -3.24 -9.38
CA LEU A 77 12.58 -2.08 -8.94
C LEU A 77 13.46 -1.51 -10.07
N ARG A 78 13.75 -2.29 -11.12
CA ARG A 78 14.53 -1.81 -12.28
C ARG A 78 13.64 -0.99 -13.20
N ALA A 79 12.42 -1.47 -13.46
CA ALA A 79 11.42 -0.74 -14.23
C ALA A 79 10.73 0.37 -13.43
N GLY A 80 10.87 0.36 -12.10
CA GLY A 80 10.19 1.32 -11.22
C GLY A 80 8.67 1.10 -11.21
N THR A 81 8.22 -0.15 -11.11
CA THR A 81 6.79 -0.48 -11.19
C THR A 81 6.34 -1.51 -10.16
N ILE A 82 5.04 -1.46 -9.83
CA ILE A 82 4.34 -2.43 -9.00
C ILE A 82 3.11 -2.95 -9.76
N ALA A 83 3.02 -4.26 -9.95
CA ALA A 83 1.84 -4.94 -10.48
C ALA A 83 0.81 -5.16 -9.36
N VAL A 84 -0.37 -4.57 -9.50
CA VAL A 84 -1.49 -4.74 -8.55
C VAL A 84 -2.51 -5.67 -9.17
N LEU A 85 -2.58 -6.91 -8.67
CA LEU A 85 -3.38 -7.98 -9.27
C LEU A 85 -4.86 -7.99 -8.84
N HIS A 86 -5.19 -7.45 -7.66
CA HIS A 86 -6.56 -7.48 -7.09
C HIS A 86 -7.16 -6.07 -6.90
N GLY A 87 -7.33 -5.35 -8.01
CA GLY A 87 -8.03 -4.06 -8.03
C GLY A 87 -9.56 -4.19 -7.91
N LYS A 88 -10.27 -3.05 -7.79
CA LYS A 88 -11.74 -3.02 -7.82
C LYS A 88 -12.25 -3.59 -9.15
N GLY A 89 -13.04 -4.66 -9.10
CA GLY A 89 -13.58 -5.34 -10.28
C GLY A 89 -12.60 -6.33 -10.92
N ASP A 90 -11.64 -6.85 -10.15
CA ASP A 90 -10.68 -7.88 -10.56
C ASP A 90 -9.78 -7.51 -11.76
N ARG A 91 -9.61 -6.20 -11.98
CA ARG A 91 -8.72 -5.68 -13.01
C ARG A 91 -7.33 -5.44 -12.42
N SER A 92 -6.33 -6.06 -13.04
CA SER A 92 -4.93 -5.79 -12.76
C SER A 92 -4.52 -4.42 -13.31
N ARG A 93 -3.55 -3.78 -12.66
CA ARG A 93 -2.92 -2.53 -13.15
C ARG A 93 -1.45 -2.48 -12.78
N ILE A 94 -0.68 -1.72 -13.55
CA ILE A 94 0.71 -1.37 -13.20
C ILE A 94 0.72 0.04 -12.62
N VAL A 95 1.44 0.23 -11.52
CA VAL A 95 1.65 1.51 -10.86
C VAL A 95 3.13 1.86 -10.95
N GLY A 96 3.45 3.04 -11.49
CA GLY A 96 4.80 3.58 -11.49
C GLY A 96 5.21 4.09 -10.10
N ILE A 97 6.46 3.88 -9.73
CA ILE A 97 7.07 4.38 -8.50
C ILE A 97 8.35 5.14 -8.83
N ASP A 98 8.61 6.21 -8.09
CA ASP A 98 9.78 7.05 -8.31
C ASP A 98 11.06 6.43 -7.71
N PRO A 99 12.28 6.88 -8.10
CA PRO A 99 13.53 6.30 -7.63
C PRO A 99 13.71 6.27 -6.10
N GLY A 100 13.19 7.27 -5.39
CA GLY A 100 13.23 7.30 -3.93
C GLY A 100 12.33 6.24 -3.30
N ALA A 101 11.18 5.96 -3.91
CA ALA A 101 10.33 4.84 -3.51
C ALA A 101 11.01 3.49 -3.81
N CYS A 102 11.66 3.35 -4.97
CA CYS A 102 12.44 2.16 -5.31
C CYS A 102 13.52 1.87 -4.26
N GLN A 103 14.30 2.88 -3.86
CA GLN A 103 15.36 2.69 -2.85
C GLN A 103 14.80 2.18 -1.52
N VAL A 104 13.74 2.81 -1.00
CA VAL A 104 13.15 2.40 0.29
C VAL A 104 12.60 0.98 0.24
N ILE A 105 12.02 0.57 -0.89
CA ILE A 105 11.54 -0.81 -1.08
C ILE A 105 12.73 -1.76 -1.23
N ALA A 106 13.80 -1.37 -1.93
CA ALA A 106 15.02 -2.14 -2.08
C ALA A 106 15.68 -2.46 -0.72
N ASP A 107 15.81 -1.46 0.16
CA ASP A 107 16.35 -1.64 1.52
C ASP A 107 15.59 -2.72 2.30
N TRP A 108 14.25 -2.73 2.16
CA TRP A 108 13.43 -3.76 2.77
C TRP A 108 13.57 -5.12 2.09
N VAL A 109 13.67 -5.17 0.75
CA VAL A 109 13.88 -6.41 -0.01
C VAL A 109 15.21 -7.07 0.34
N GLU A 110 16.26 -6.29 0.53
CA GLU A 110 17.54 -6.80 1.01
C GLU A 110 17.42 -7.34 2.43
N ARG A 111 16.83 -6.55 3.34
CA ARG A 111 16.68 -6.96 4.74
C ARG A 111 15.81 -8.21 4.90
N ARG A 112 14.71 -8.34 4.15
CA ARG A 112 13.85 -9.56 4.20
C ARG A 112 14.61 -10.80 3.71
N SER A 113 15.51 -10.65 2.75
CA SER A 113 16.37 -11.75 2.28
C SER A 113 17.30 -12.22 3.39
N GLN A 114 17.92 -11.30 4.14
CA GLN A 114 18.77 -11.62 5.30
C GLN A 114 18.00 -12.31 6.44
N LEU A 115 16.68 -12.08 6.54
CA LEU A 115 15.81 -12.75 7.51
C LEU A 115 15.31 -14.13 7.03
N GLY A 116 15.69 -14.57 5.83
CA GLY A 116 15.26 -15.85 5.26
C GLY A 116 13.83 -15.87 4.73
N PHE A 117 13.22 -14.71 4.46
CA PHE A 117 11.87 -14.67 3.90
C PHE A 117 11.90 -14.95 2.38
N GLY A 118 11.32 -16.08 1.99
CA GLY A 118 11.31 -16.56 0.62
C GLY A 118 10.33 -15.83 -0.31
N ALA A 119 10.31 -16.27 -1.57
CA ALA A 119 9.43 -15.75 -2.61
C ALA A 119 7.93 -16.05 -2.36
N ALA A 120 7.63 -17.12 -1.63
CA ALA A 120 6.27 -17.50 -1.24
C ALA A 120 5.72 -16.67 -0.07
N THR A 121 6.55 -15.85 0.58
CA THR A 121 6.11 -14.93 1.62
C THR A 121 5.70 -13.61 0.98
N THR A 122 4.59 -13.02 1.42
CA THR A 122 4.18 -11.68 1.00
C THR A 122 5.31 -10.67 1.23
N LEU A 123 5.35 -9.63 0.39
CA LEU A 123 6.31 -8.55 0.50
C LEU A 123 6.26 -7.93 1.90
N PHE A 124 5.06 -7.78 2.46
CA PHE A 124 4.85 -7.33 3.83
C PHE A 124 4.27 -8.45 4.70
N CYS A 125 5.10 -8.98 5.60
CA CYS A 125 4.76 -10.03 6.55
C CYS A 125 5.12 -9.61 7.98
N THR A 126 4.70 -10.39 8.98
CA THR A 126 5.19 -10.27 10.35
C THR A 126 6.68 -10.61 10.43
N MET A 127 7.36 -10.28 11.54
CA MET A 127 8.75 -10.69 11.75
C MET A 127 8.93 -12.22 11.90
N ARG A 128 7.83 -12.98 11.95
CA ARG A 128 7.81 -14.45 11.91
C ARG A 128 7.52 -15.01 10.51
N GLY A 129 7.46 -14.15 9.48
CA GLY A 129 7.17 -14.56 8.10
C GLY A 129 5.70 -14.83 7.80
N THR A 130 4.77 -14.61 8.74
CA THR A 130 3.34 -14.83 8.51
C THR A 130 2.67 -13.63 7.84
N PRO A 131 1.59 -13.83 7.05
CA PRO A 131 0.85 -12.72 6.45
C PRO A 131 0.38 -11.69 7.47
N MET A 132 0.54 -10.42 7.16
CA MET A 132 0.07 -9.34 8.02
C MET A 132 -1.44 -9.15 7.88
N LYS A 133 -2.16 -9.03 9.00
CA LYS A 133 -3.60 -8.80 9.00
C LYS A 133 -3.93 -7.33 8.72
N THR A 134 -4.95 -7.08 7.91
CA THR A 134 -5.46 -5.73 7.64
C THR A 134 -5.88 -5.00 8.92
N SER A 135 -6.41 -5.72 9.92
CA SER A 135 -6.78 -5.16 11.22
C SER A 135 -5.57 -4.60 11.98
N TYR A 136 -4.44 -5.31 11.97
CA TYR A 136 -3.20 -4.84 12.56
C TYR A 136 -2.71 -3.56 11.88
N LEU A 137 -2.76 -3.53 10.54
CA LEU A 137 -2.36 -2.36 9.77
C LEU A 137 -3.23 -1.15 10.12
N LYS A 138 -4.56 -1.29 10.21
CA LYS A 138 -5.46 -0.20 10.61
C LYS A 138 -5.13 0.39 11.99
N THR A 139 -4.64 -0.41 12.92
CA THR A 139 -4.28 0.03 14.27
C THR A 139 -2.91 0.71 14.32
N VAL A 140 -1.95 0.21 13.55
CA VAL A 140 -0.56 0.69 13.59
C VAL A 140 -0.30 1.84 12.61
N LEU A 141 -1.04 1.90 11.50
CA LEU A 141 -0.84 2.89 10.45
C LEU A 141 -1.03 4.34 10.93
N PRO A 142 -2.04 4.71 11.76
CA PRO A 142 -2.16 6.07 12.27
C PRO A 142 -0.96 6.48 13.12
N LYS A 143 -0.39 5.54 13.88
CA LYS A 143 0.80 5.79 14.70
C LYS A 143 2.03 6.01 13.82
N LEU A 144 2.22 5.16 12.81
CA LEU A 144 3.32 5.28 11.85
C LEU A 144 3.20 6.52 10.99
N ALA A 145 2.00 6.87 10.53
CA ALA A 145 1.72 8.08 9.78
C ALA A 145 2.06 9.32 10.60
N ARG A 146 1.62 9.37 11.87
CA ARG A 146 1.97 10.46 12.80
C ARG A 146 3.47 10.55 13.06
N GLN A 147 4.15 9.42 13.29
CA GLN A 147 5.61 9.39 13.45
C GLN A 147 6.32 9.87 12.18
N ALA A 148 5.76 9.55 11.02
CA ALA A 148 6.29 10.06 9.77
C ALA A 148 5.93 11.55 9.56
N GLY A 149 5.09 12.18 10.37
CA GLY A 149 4.62 13.55 10.08
C GLY A 149 3.60 13.63 8.94
N ILE A 150 3.00 12.48 8.57
CA ILE A 150 1.88 12.41 7.63
C ILE A 150 0.61 12.76 8.40
N GLY A 151 0.27 14.05 8.44
CA GLY A 151 -0.93 14.55 9.12
C GLY A 151 -2.24 14.35 8.34
N LYS A 152 -2.17 14.06 7.03
CA LYS A 152 -3.31 14.05 6.12
C LYS A 152 -3.75 12.64 5.72
N ARG A 153 -5.05 12.48 5.47
CA ARG A 153 -5.64 11.23 4.96
C ARG A 153 -5.39 11.14 3.46
N VAL A 154 -4.25 10.57 3.08
CA VAL A 154 -3.83 10.45 1.69
C VAL A 154 -4.74 9.45 0.98
N HIS A 155 -5.56 9.97 0.08
CA HIS A 155 -6.30 9.13 -0.85
C HIS A 155 -5.37 8.68 -1.98
N PRO A 156 -5.55 7.45 -2.50
CA PRO A 156 -4.67 6.81 -3.47
C PRO A 156 -4.67 7.56 -4.82
N HIS A 157 -3.86 8.61 -4.88
CA HIS A 157 -3.48 9.31 -6.10
C HIS A 157 -1.98 9.61 -6.03
N GLY A 158 -1.19 8.54 -5.94
CA GLY A 158 0.22 8.59 -6.34
C GLY A 158 0.28 8.75 -7.86
N LEU A 159 0.52 9.99 -8.31
CA LEU A 159 0.91 10.36 -9.68
C LEU A 159 -0.10 10.03 -10.80
N ARG A 160 -1.25 10.71 -10.82
CA ARG A 160 -1.90 11.05 -12.10
C ARG A 160 -1.79 12.55 -12.34
N HIS A 161 -0.66 12.97 -12.91
CA HIS A 161 -0.45 14.13 -13.78
C HIS A 161 1.02 13.99 -14.23
N THR A 162 1.34 13.51 -15.43
CA THR A 162 1.14 14.18 -16.72
C THR A 162 1.33 13.14 -17.84
N GLY A 163 0.54 13.24 -18.90
CA GLY A 163 0.60 12.28 -20.03
C GLY A 163 -0.61 12.22 -20.95
N SER A 164 -1.51 13.20 -20.94
CA SER A 164 -2.32 13.54 -22.11
C SER A 164 -1.79 14.85 -22.68
N HIS A 165 -0.63 14.80 -23.33
CA HIS A 165 -0.18 15.79 -24.31
C HIS A 165 0.84 15.19 -25.28
N ARG A 166 0.37 14.98 -26.52
CA ARG A 166 1.01 15.17 -27.86
C ARG A 166 2.46 14.73 -28.17
N ARG A 167 2.52 13.96 -29.29
CA ARG A 167 3.48 13.93 -30.43
C ARG A 167 4.85 13.30 -30.12
N HIS A 168 5.47 12.49 -30.98
CA HIS A 168 5.44 12.42 -32.46
C HIS A 168 4.76 11.18 -33.05
#